data_AF-A0A442F4L3-F1
#
_entry.id   AF-A0A442F4L3-F1
#
_cell.length_a   1.000
_cell.length_b   1.000
_cell.length_c   1.000
_cell.angle_alpha   90.00
_cell.angle_beta   90.00
_cell.angle_gamma   90.00
#
_symmetry.space_group_name_H-M   'P 1'
#
loop_
_entity.id
_entity.type
_entity.pdbx_description
1 polymer ?
#
loop_
_entity_poly.entity_id
_entity_poly.type
_entity_poly.pdbx_seq_one_letter_code
_entity_poly.pdbx_strand_id
1 'polypeptide(L)'
;GMIRMVDRVLGQLSLADGLVWSDTTELDQIARVIDWVPIKALLGQRSGPGRGNISYPAEALLRCLLLGVWNNLSDPALEAQLRDRLSFRRFAGFSLSDRTPDHSTLWRFREELTCDGLIDRVFDEITRQLEQKGLIVKRGTLIDASFMQAAARPPAKPKKG
;
A
#
# COMPACT_ATOMS: atom_id res chain seq x y z
N GLY A 1 18.72 3.16 28.94
CA GLY A 1 18.87 1.78 28.41
C GLY A 1 18.12 1.71 27.11
N MET A 2 18.81 1.41 26.02
CA MET A 2 18.22 1.37 24.67
C MET A 2 17.37 0.09 24.56
N ILE A 3 16.05 0.24 24.68
CA ILE A 3 15.12 -0.89 24.50
C ILE A 3 15.27 -1.33 23.05
N ARG A 4 15.71 -2.57 22.85
CA ARG A 4 15.86 -3.20 21.53
C ARG A 4 14.47 -3.30 20.90
N MET A 5 14.19 -2.41 19.97
CA MET A 5 12.98 -2.40 19.15
C MET A 5 13.03 -3.64 18.25
N VAL A 6 12.10 -4.57 18.42
CA VAL A 6 11.99 -5.76 17.57
C VAL A 6 11.12 -5.38 16.40
N ASP A 7 11.71 -5.28 15.22
CA ASP A 7 10.97 -5.11 13.98
C ASP A 7 10.05 -6.32 13.76
N ARG A 8 8.75 -6.09 13.58
CA ARG A 8 7.79 -7.18 13.45
C ARG A 8 7.77 -7.64 12.00
N VAL A 9 8.00 -8.94 11.79
CA VAL A 9 7.72 -9.60 10.52
C VAL A 9 6.20 -9.60 10.31
N LEU A 10 5.71 -8.69 9.47
CA LEU A 10 4.31 -8.65 9.02
C LEU A 10 4.04 -9.77 8.01
N GLY A 11 2.79 -10.24 7.95
CA GLY A 11 2.34 -11.14 6.87
C GLY A 11 2.70 -12.62 7.06
N GLN A 12 2.95 -13.10 8.28
CA GLN A 12 2.89 -14.53 8.56
C GLN A 12 1.44 -14.99 8.44
N LEU A 13 1.09 -15.53 7.27
CA LEU A 13 -0.26 -15.96 6.94
C LEU A 13 -0.59 -17.24 7.70
N SER A 14 -1.66 -17.20 8.47
CA SER A 14 -2.31 -18.39 9.03
C SER A 14 -3.13 -19.09 7.96
N LEU A 15 -3.38 -20.39 8.14
CA LEU A 15 -4.29 -21.16 7.29
C LEU A 15 -5.68 -20.49 7.18
N ALA A 16 -6.11 -19.80 8.25
CA ALA A 16 -7.36 -19.05 8.26
C ALA A 16 -7.35 -17.84 7.32
N ASP A 17 -6.20 -17.18 7.13
CA ASP A 17 -6.08 -16.07 6.18
C ASP A 17 -6.31 -16.55 4.74
N GLY A 18 -5.78 -17.73 4.39
CA GLY A 18 -5.92 -18.32 3.05
C GLY A 18 -7.37 -18.65 2.66
N LEU A 19 -8.20 -19.06 3.62
CA LEU A 19 -9.61 -19.40 3.39
C LEU A 19 -10.49 -18.15 3.21
N VAL A 20 -10.17 -17.05 3.91
CA VAL A 20 -10.96 -15.81 3.87
C VAL A 20 -10.63 -14.97 2.63
N TRP A 21 -9.43 -15.12 2.06
CA TRP A 21 -8.92 -14.28 0.97
C TRP A 21 -9.18 -14.82 -0.45
N SER A 22 -10.18 -15.69 -0.63
CA SER A 22 -10.43 -16.45 -1.85
C SER A 22 -10.62 -15.61 -3.13
N ASP A 23 -11.06 -14.35 -3.02
CA ASP A 23 -11.26 -13.47 -4.17
C ASP A 23 -10.09 -12.49 -4.37
N THR A 24 -9.54 -12.44 -5.59
CA THR A 24 -8.51 -11.46 -5.97
C THR A 24 -9.18 -10.10 -6.19
N THR A 25 -8.75 -9.07 -5.46
CA THR A 25 -9.28 -7.71 -5.63
C THR A 25 -8.39 -6.88 -6.54
N GLU A 26 -8.92 -5.74 -6.99
CA GLU A 26 -8.18 -4.81 -7.83
C GLU A 26 -6.93 -4.24 -7.12
N LEU A 27 -7.00 -4.07 -5.80
CA LEU A 27 -5.85 -3.69 -4.97
C LEU A 27 -4.73 -4.75 -5.04
N ASP A 28 -5.04 -6.04 -5.13
CA ASP A 28 -4.01 -7.08 -5.27
C ASP A 28 -3.34 -7.06 -6.63
N GLN A 29 -4.08 -6.66 -7.67
CA GLN A 29 -3.50 -6.45 -8.99
C GLN A 29 -2.53 -5.28 -8.95
N ILE A 30 -2.92 -4.15 -8.33
CA ILE A 30 -2.03 -2.98 -8.14
C ILE A 30 -0.79 -3.37 -7.33
N ALA A 31 -0.94 -4.11 -6.22
CA ALA A 31 0.18 -4.52 -5.38
C ALA A 31 1.19 -5.40 -6.13
N ARG A 32 0.73 -6.21 -7.10
CA ARG A 32 1.60 -7.03 -7.99
C ARG A 32 2.27 -6.21 -9.08
N VAL A 33 1.64 -5.13 -9.51
CA VAL A 33 2.17 -4.23 -10.55
C VAL A 33 3.27 -3.33 -9.99
N ILE A 34 3.23 -2.96 -8.71
CA ILE A 34 4.27 -2.11 -8.12
C ILE A 34 5.48 -2.98 -7.71
N ASP A 35 6.66 -2.61 -8.17
CA ASP A 35 7.94 -3.11 -7.65
C ASP A 35 8.30 -2.36 -6.36
N TRP A 36 8.17 -3.06 -5.23
CA TRP A 36 8.42 -2.51 -3.91
C TRP A 36 9.90 -2.46 -3.53
N VAL A 37 10.80 -3.09 -4.29
CA VAL A 37 12.24 -3.10 -4.01
C VAL A 37 12.86 -1.70 -4.06
N PRO A 38 12.73 -0.91 -5.15
CA PRO A 38 13.29 0.44 -5.21
C PRO A 38 12.61 1.38 -4.20
N ILE A 39 11.32 1.19 -3.93
CA ILE A 39 10.57 1.98 -2.94
C ILE A 39 11.12 1.73 -1.53
N LYS A 40 11.37 0.46 -1.16
CA LYS A 40 12.05 0.12 0.10
C LYS A 40 13.43 0.76 0.21
N ALA A 41 14.20 0.77 -0.87
CA ALA A 41 15.52 1.39 -0.88
C ALA A 41 15.44 2.89 -0.59
N LEU A 42 14.41 3.59 -1.10
CA LEU A 42 14.15 5.00 -0.79
C LEU A 42 13.75 5.21 0.68
N LEU A 43 12.95 4.31 1.24
CA LEU A 43 12.53 4.37 2.64
C LEU A 43 13.68 4.07 3.62
N GLY A 44 14.65 3.25 3.23
CA GLY A 44 15.77 2.86 4.09
C GLY A 44 15.33 2.00 5.29
N GLN A 45 16.13 1.97 6.37
CA GLN A 45 15.84 1.23 7.60
C GLN A 45 14.82 1.95 8.52
N ARG A 46 13.79 2.56 7.95
CA ARG A 46 12.75 3.23 8.73
C ARG A 46 11.70 2.21 9.17
N SER A 47 11.25 2.36 10.41
CA SER A 47 10.04 1.72 10.93
C SER A 47 9.25 2.80 11.65
N GLY A 48 7.96 2.93 11.34
CA GLY A 48 7.16 4.00 11.92
C GLY A 48 6.75 3.69 13.37
N PRO A 49 6.60 4.71 14.22
CA PRO A 49 6.31 4.53 15.64
C PRO A 49 4.86 4.03 15.81
N GLY A 50 4.67 2.79 16.26
CA GLY A 50 3.37 2.30 16.71
C GLY A 50 3.11 2.62 18.19
N ARG A 51 1.87 2.44 18.66
CA ARG A 51 1.52 2.59 20.07
C ARG A 51 2.11 1.45 20.91
N GLY A 52 2.97 1.77 21.89
CA GLY A 52 3.67 0.80 22.74
C GLY A 52 5.04 0.38 22.18
N ASN A 53 5.46 -0.87 22.38
CA ASN A 53 6.71 -1.44 21.83
C ASN A 53 6.56 -1.97 20.38
N ILE A 54 5.56 -1.48 19.63
CA ILE A 54 5.26 -1.98 18.28
C ILE A 54 5.86 -1.03 17.25
N SER A 55 6.78 -1.51 16.43
CA SER A 55 7.22 -0.82 15.22
C SER A 55 6.60 -1.47 13.99
N TYR A 56 6.06 -0.64 13.10
CA TYR A 56 5.54 -1.09 11.81
C TYR A 56 6.60 -0.90 10.73
N PRO A 57 6.82 -1.87 9.83
CA PRO A 57 7.66 -1.70 8.65
C PRO A 57 7.21 -0.49 7.81
N ALA A 58 8.16 0.34 7.35
CA ALA A 58 7.84 1.52 6.56
C ALA A 58 7.07 1.20 5.27
N GLU A 59 7.33 0.06 4.63
CA GLU A 59 6.59 -0.39 3.43
C GLU A 59 5.09 -0.55 3.72
N ALA A 60 4.72 -1.11 4.88
CA ALA A 60 3.32 -1.32 5.25
C ALA A 60 2.62 0.00 5.56
N LEU A 61 3.27 0.91 6.28
CA LEU A 61 2.73 2.24 6.55
C LEU A 61 2.59 3.06 5.26
N LEU A 62 3.56 2.97 4.36
CA LEU A 62 3.47 3.63 3.06
C LEU A 62 2.28 3.11 2.26
N ARG A 63 2.07 1.79 2.22
CA ARG A 63 0.89 1.20 1.58
C ARG A 63 -0.43 1.69 2.19
N CYS A 64 -0.50 1.86 3.51
CA CYS A 64 -1.64 2.51 4.15
C CYS A 64 -1.84 3.93 3.62
N LEU A 65 -0.79 4.75 3.57
CA LEU A 65 -0.90 6.13 3.07
C LEU A 65 -1.34 6.18 1.60
N LEU A 66 -0.87 5.25 0.76
CA LEU A 66 -1.33 5.12 -0.63
C LEU A 66 -2.83 4.81 -0.71
N LEU A 67 -3.33 3.88 0.10
CA LEU A 67 -4.77 3.62 0.21
C LEU A 67 -5.55 4.89 0.60
N GLY A 68 -5.01 5.67 1.54
CA GLY A 68 -5.59 6.94 1.95
C GLY A 68 -5.69 7.94 0.79
N VAL A 69 -4.60 8.13 0.05
CA VAL A 69 -4.57 9.04 -1.12
C VAL A 69 -5.54 8.58 -2.20
N TRP A 70 -5.52 7.29 -2.57
CA TRP A 70 -6.31 6.80 -3.70
C TRP A 70 -7.81 6.76 -3.45
N ASN A 71 -8.20 6.67 -2.17
CA ASN A 71 -9.61 6.66 -1.75
C ASN A 71 -10.04 8.00 -1.15
N ASN A 72 -9.19 9.04 -1.23
CA ASN A 72 -9.43 10.37 -0.67
C ASN A 72 -9.86 10.33 0.82
N LEU A 73 -9.15 9.55 1.63
CA LEU A 73 -9.44 9.35 3.05
C LEU A 73 -8.53 10.21 3.94
N SER A 74 -9.11 10.74 5.01
CA SER A 74 -8.36 11.26 6.15
C SER A 74 -7.71 10.12 6.95
N ASP A 75 -6.71 10.42 7.79
CA ASP A 75 -6.05 9.38 8.60
C ASP A 75 -7.03 8.61 9.53
N PRO A 76 -8.03 9.26 10.19
CA PRO A 76 -9.05 8.52 10.94
C PRO A 76 -9.96 7.64 10.07
N ALA A 77 -10.32 8.11 8.88
CA ALA A 77 -11.12 7.32 7.96
C ALA A 77 -10.31 6.12 7.42
N LEU A 78 -9.03 6.31 7.13
CA LEU A 78 -8.11 5.24 6.73
C LEU A 78 -7.92 4.20 7.83
N GLU A 79 -7.75 4.63 9.09
CA GLU A 79 -7.71 3.73 10.26
C GLU A 79 -8.97 2.85 10.32
N ALA A 80 -10.16 3.45 10.19
CA ALA A 80 -11.42 2.70 10.20
C ALA A 80 -11.49 1.70 9.04
N GLN A 81 -11.13 2.11 7.82
CA GLN A 81 -11.14 1.22 6.66
C GLN A 81 -10.12 0.07 6.77
N LEU A 82 -8.95 0.32 7.35
CA LEU A 82 -7.98 -0.75 7.64
C LEU A 82 -8.53 -1.74 8.66
N ARG A 83 -9.34 -1.29 9.62
CA ARG A 83 -9.97 -2.18 10.60
C ARG A 83 -11.04 -3.07 9.97
N ASP A 84 -11.84 -2.51 9.07
CA ASP A 84 -13.09 -3.13 8.62
C ASP A 84 -12.96 -3.84 7.26
N ARG A 85 -12.07 -3.39 6.37
CA ARG A 85 -11.93 -3.92 5.01
C ARG A 85 -10.73 -4.85 4.88
N LEU A 86 -11.02 -6.12 4.62
CA LEU A 86 -10.00 -7.15 4.40
C LEU A 86 -9.08 -6.84 3.21
N SER A 87 -9.62 -6.24 2.14
CA SER A 87 -8.82 -5.85 0.98
C SER A 87 -7.77 -4.78 1.30
N PHE A 88 -8.08 -3.86 2.23
CA PHE A 88 -7.14 -2.83 2.69
C PHE A 88 -6.03 -3.46 3.54
N ARG A 89 -6.38 -4.36 4.47
CA ARG A 89 -5.40 -5.09 5.27
C ARG A 89 -4.45 -5.90 4.40
N ARG A 90 -5.02 -6.67 3.47
CA ARG A 90 -4.25 -7.52 2.55
C ARG A 90 -3.32 -6.68 1.67
N PHE A 91 -3.81 -5.58 1.10
CA PHE A 91 -2.97 -4.67 0.31
C PHE A 91 -1.80 -4.11 1.13
N ALA A 92 -2.04 -3.69 2.38
CA ALA A 92 -1.00 -3.16 3.24
C ALA A 92 -0.07 -4.24 3.86
N GLY A 93 -0.38 -5.52 3.66
CA GLY A 93 0.44 -6.65 4.12
C GLY A 93 0.13 -7.12 5.55
N PHE A 94 -1.03 -6.75 6.11
CA PHE A 94 -1.48 -7.20 7.42
C PHE A 94 -2.28 -8.51 7.31
N SER A 95 -1.96 -9.48 8.16
CA SER A 95 -2.82 -10.65 8.40
C SER A 95 -4.07 -10.26 9.19
N LEU A 96 -5.05 -11.16 9.30
CA LEU A 96 -6.24 -10.97 10.14
C LEU A 96 -5.88 -10.77 11.61
N SER A 97 -4.80 -11.41 12.07
CA SER A 97 -4.34 -11.35 13.46
C SER A 97 -3.52 -10.11 13.78
N ASP A 98 -3.06 -9.38 12.75
CA ASP A 98 -2.26 -8.19 12.93
C ASP A 98 -3.09 -7.00 13.38
N ARG A 99 -2.53 -6.23 14.32
CA ARG A 99 -3.03 -4.90 14.63
C ARG A 99 -2.67 -3.96 13.48
N THR A 100 -3.65 -3.17 13.05
CA THR A 100 -3.45 -2.11 12.07
C THR A 100 -3.02 -0.81 12.79
N PRO A 101 -2.25 0.06 12.12
CA PRO A 101 -1.85 1.34 12.68
C PRO A 101 -3.07 2.23 12.98
N ASP A 102 -2.98 3.03 14.03
CA ASP A 102 -3.96 4.09 14.31
C ASP A 102 -3.65 5.36 13.50
N HIS A 103 -4.60 6.30 13.46
CA HIS A 103 -4.44 7.56 12.73
C HIS A 103 -3.21 8.35 13.20
N SER A 104 -2.85 8.27 14.49
CA SER A 104 -1.69 9.00 15.03
C SER A 104 -0.37 8.42 14.52
N THR A 105 -0.30 7.10 14.35
CA THR A 105 0.83 6.38 13.75
C THR A 105 0.99 6.77 12.28
N LEU A 106 -0.12 6.78 11.53
CA LEU A 106 -0.15 7.15 10.11
C LEU A 106 0.27 8.61 9.90
N TRP A 107 -0.27 9.52 10.72
CA TRP A 107 0.07 10.94 10.67
C TRP A 107 1.56 11.19 10.95
N ARG A 108 2.12 10.59 12.01
CA ARG A 108 3.55 10.73 12.33
C ARG A 108 4.46 10.24 11.21
N PHE A 109 4.13 9.10 10.61
CA PHE A 109 4.90 8.56 9.51
C PHE A 109 4.82 9.45 8.25
N ARG A 110 3.64 10.03 7.98
CA ARG A 110 3.47 11.01 6.89
C ARG A 110 4.32 12.26 7.11
N GLU A 111 4.31 12.81 8.32
CA GLU A 111 5.12 13.97 8.68
C GLU A 111 6.62 13.66 8.52
N GLU A 112 7.07 12.49 9.00
CA GLU A 112 8.46 12.05 8.84
C GLU A 112 8.89 12.01 7.37
N LEU A 113 8.10 11.35 6.50
CA LEU A 113 8.40 11.30 5.07
C LEU A 113 8.36 12.68 4.41
N THR A 114 7.52 13.60 4.90
CA THR A 114 7.39 14.96 4.37
C THR A 114 8.60 15.80 4.74
N CYS A 115 9.01 15.77 6.02
CA CYS A 115 10.20 16.47 6.50
C CYS A 115 11.47 16.03 5.77
N ASP A 116 11.55 14.75 5.41
CA ASP A 116 12.70 14.19 4.69
C ASP A 116 12.61 14.33 3.15
N GLY A 117 11.55 14.95 2.63
CA GLY A 117 11.34 15.10 1.19
C GLY A 117 11.18 13.77 0.44
N LEU A 118 10.79 12.71 1.15
CA LEU A 118 10.66 11.35 0.62
C LEU A 118 9.29 11.09 -0.01
N ILE A 119 8.24 11.80 0.41
CA ILE A 119 6.89 11.68 -0.16
C ILE A 119 6.94 11.83 -1.69
N ASP A 120 7.57 12.90 -2.17
CA ASP A 120 7.64 13.19 -3.61
C ASP A 120 8.46 12.12 -4.35
N ARG A 121 9.61 11.72 -3.81
CA ARG A 121 10.46 10.69 -4.43
C ARG A 121 9.77 9.34 -4.54
N VAL A 122 9.02 8.95 -3.51
CA VAL A 122 8.25 7.71 -3.52
C VAL A 122 7.11 7.80 -4.54
N PHE A 123 6.43 8.94 -4.61
CA PHE A 123 5.35 9.15 -5.57
C PHE A 123 5.87 9.14 -7.01
N ASP A 124 7.01 9.78 -7.26
CA ASP A 124 7.67 9.81 -8.57
C ASP A 124 8.13 8.41 -8.99
N GLU A 125 8.68 7.61 -8.07
CA GLU A 125 9.07 6.23 -8.36
C GLU A 125 7.86 5.34 -8.68
N ILE A 126 6.76 5.45 -7.92
CA ILE A 126 5.53 4.71 -8.22
C ILE A 126 4.98 5.14 -9.58
N THR A 127 4.96 6.45 -9.86
CA THR A 127 4.49 6.99 -11.14
C THR A 127 5.33 6.47 -12.31
N ARG A 128 6.67 6.53 -12.18
CA ARG A 128 7.62 6.00 -13.16
C ARG A 128 7.36 4.52 -13.47
N GLN A 129 7.14 3.70 -12.45
CA GLN A 129 6.86 2.27 -12.64
C GLN A 129 5.52 2.01 -13.35
N LEU A 130 4.50 2.82 -13.06
CA LEU A 130 3.19 2.72 -13.68
C LEU A 130 3.24 3.17 -15.15
N GLU A 131 3.89 4.30 -15.44
CA GLU A 131 4.09 4.81 -16.80
C GLU A 131 4.85 3.82 -17.69
N GLN A 132 5.88 3.15 -17.15
CA GLN A 132 6.60 2.09 -17.87
C GLN A 132 5.72 0.90 -18.28
N LYS A 133 4.60 0.72 -17.61
CA LYS A 133 3.61 -0.33 -17.90
C LYS A 133 2.44 0.20 -18.74
N GLY A 134 2.58 1.43 -19.26
CA GLY A 134 1.56 2.14 -20.01
C GLY A 134 0.57 2.89 -19.12
N LEU A 135 0.51 2.64 -17.82
CA LEU A 135 -0.54 3.16 -16.94
C LEU A 135 -0.29 4.64 -16.64
N ILE A 136 -1.29 5.48 -16.89
CA ILE A 136 -1.21 6.92 -16.59
C ILE A 136 -1.54 7.13 -15.11
N VAL A 137 -0.88 8.07 -14.45
CA VAL A 137 -1.22 8.49 -13.07
C VAL A 137 -1.63 9.96 -13.11
N LYS A 138 -2.87 10.28 -12.73
CA LYS A 138 -3.27 11.68 -12.47
C LYS A 138 -3.00 11.98 -11.01
N ARG A 139 -2.31 13.10 -10.72
CA ARG A 139 -2.12 13.61 -9.35
C ARG A 139 -3.49 13.70 -8.66
N GLY A 140 -3.72 12.85 -7.65
CA GLY A 140 -4.97 12.78 -6.88
C GLY A 140 -5.83 11.53 -7.12
N THR A 141 -5.57 10.71 -8.15
CA THR A 141 -6.32 9.45 -8.34
C THR A 141 -5.48 8.43 -9.11
N LEU A 142 -4.71 7.62 -8.40
CA LEU A 142 -3.95 6.51 -9.01
C LEU A 142 -4.86 5.39 -9.51
N ILE A 143 -6.03 5.26 -8.88
CA ILE A 143 -7.07 4.28 -9.22
C ILE A 143 -7.66 4.59 -10.60
N ASP A 144 -8.15 5.81 -10.86
CA ASP A 144 -8.95 6.11 -12.06
C ASP A 144 -8.23 5.82 -13.40
N ALA A 145 -6.93 6.09 -13.48
CA ALA A 145 -6.20 5.97 -14.74
C ALA A 145 -5.65 4.56 -15.04
N SER A 146 -5.54 3.67 -14.04
CA SER A 146 -5.15 2.27 -14.24
C SER A 146 -6.31 1.38 -14.71
N PHE A 147 -7.54 1.64 -14.24
CA PHE A 147 -8.72 0.90 -14.68
C PHE A 147 -9.07 1.17 -16.15
N MET A 148 -8.84 2.39 -16.64
CA MET A 148 -9.11 2.73 -18.04
C MET A 148 -8.27 1.93 -19.03
N GLN A 149 -7.04 1.54 -18.69
CA GLN A 149 -6.23 0.68 -19.56
C GLN A 149 -6.52 -0.81 -19.41
N ALA A 150 -6.81 -1.29 -18.20
CA ALA A 150 -7.18 -2.69 -17.99
C ALA A 150 -8.53 -3.05 -18.66
N ALA A 151 -9.48 -2.10 -18.69
CA ALA A 151 -10.76 -2.26 -19.38
C ALA A 151 -10.68 -2.07 -20.90
N ALA A 152 -9.65 -1.38 -21.42
CA ALA A 152 -9.48 -1.08 -22.84
C ALA A 152 -8.80 -2.20 -23.65
N ARG A 153 -9.04 -3.48 -23.31
CA ARG A 153 -8.70 -4.58 -24.23
C ARG A 153 -9.76 -4.61 -25.35
N PRO A 154 -9.42 -4.34 -26.62
CA PRO A 154 -10.41 -4.48 -27.69
C PRO A 154 -10.79 -5.97 -27.84
N PRO A 155 -12.05 -6.30 -28.18
CA PRO A 155 -12.40 -7.67 -28.54
C PRO A 155 -11.50 -8.11 -29.69
N ALA A 156 -10.93 -9.32 -29.57
CA ALA A 156 -10.16 -9.92 -30.64
C ALA A 156 -11.03 -9.96 -31.90
N LYS A 157 -10.54 -9.38 -33.01
CA LYS A 157 -11.22 -9.47 -34.31
C LYS A 157 -11.40 -10.94 -34.67
N PRO A 158 -12.59 -11.38 -35.14
CA PRO A 158 -12.76 -12.74 -35.60
C PRO A 158 -11.85 -12.97 -36.82
N LYS A 159 -11.06 -14.06 -36.78
CA LYS A 159 -10.34 -14.54 -37.94
C LYS A 159 -11.37 -14.93 -39.01
N LYS A 160 -11.43 -14.16 -40.10
CA LYS A 160 -12.00 -14.62 -41.37
C LYS A 160 -10.84 -15.18 -42.20
N GLY A 161 -10.99 -16.41 -42.68
CA GLY A 161 -10.03 -17.12 -43.52
C GLY A 161 -9.87 -18.55 -43.05
#